data_AF-A0A351CZH9-F1
#
_entry.id   AF-A0A351CZH9-F1
#
_cell.length_a   1.000
_cell.length_b   1.000
_cell.length_c   1.000
_cell.angle_alpha   90.00
_cell.angle_beta   90.00
_cell.angle_gamma   90.00
#
_symmetry.space_group_name_H-M   'P 1'
#
loop_
_entity.id
_entity.type
_entity.pdbx_description
1 polymer ?
#
loop_
_entity_poly.entity_id
_entity_poly.type
_entity_poly.pdbx_seq_one_letter_code
_entity_poly.pdbx_strand_id
1 'polypeptide(L)'
;MNTGILIAVLIYEIGIILGVGLWIARREAKHPKREGDFALAGRDLPVPVVAITLALTVLGTAHILGVFEMAWVFGAAAVWFSIAHVILLVLVCLSTGLWVRRLGLTTVPEILDMLYGRGTRLLVSCTMAGVIFGILTIETQGIGIIISSMTGWTIKNGAVVGGILGIFYVVLAGMKEIG
;
A
#
# COMPACT_ATOMS: atom_id res chain seq x y z
N MET A 1 -7.72 -9.18 28.93
CA MET A 1 -6.79 -8.18 28.34
C MET A 1 -5.54 -8.90 27.88
N ASN A 2 -5.37 -9.12 26.57
CA ASN A 2 -4.18 -9.75 25.99
C ASN A 2 -3.09 -8.70 25.72
N THR A 3 -2.84 -7.82 26.70
CA THR A 3 -1.89 -6.71 26.57
C THR A 3 -0.46 -7.17 26.27
N GLY A 4 -0.07 -8.34 26.78
CA GLY A 4 1.24 -8.93 26.48
C GLY A 4 1.43 -9.26 24.99
N ILE A 5 0.40 -9.79 24.33
CA ILE A 5 0.45 -10.10 22.89
C ILE A 5 0.52 -8.80 22.07
N LEU A 6 -0.25 -7.78 22.46
CA LEU A 6 -0.23 -6.49 21.79
C LEU A 6 1.13 -5.81 21.87
N ILE A 7 1.73 -5.80 23.07
CA ILE A 7 3.06 -5.23 23.28
C ILE A 7 4.09 -6.02 22.46
N ALA A 8 4.00 -7.36 22.42
CA ALA A 8 4.90 -8.19 21.61
C ALA A 8 4.76 -7.90 20.10
N VAL A 9 3.53 -7.78 19.59
CA VAL A 9 3.27 -7.45 18.17
C VAL A 9 3.76 -6.04 17.84
N LEU A 10 3.49 -5.05 18.69
CA LEU A 10 3.97 -3.68 18.48
C LEU A 10 5.50 -3.60 18.52
N ILE A 11 6.16 -4.30 19.45
CA ILE A 11 7.63 -4.35 19.52
C ILE A 11 8.19 -5.04 18.27
N TYR A 12 7.57 -6.13 17.83
CA TYR A 12 7.97 -6.84 16.62
C TYR A 12 7.84 -5.96 15.37
N GLU A 13 6.67 -5.33 15.17
CA GLU A 13 6.40 -4.43 14.05
C GLU A 13 7.34 -3.23 14.06
N ILE A 14 7.43 -2.50 15.18
CA ILE A 14 8.32 -1.35 15.31
C ILE A 14 9.78 -1.77 15.14
N GLY A 15 10.16 -2.93 15.68
CA GLY A 15 11.52 -3.46 15.57
C GLY A 15 11.92 -3.79 14.13
N ILE A 16 11.02 -4.43 13.36
CA ILE A 16 11.25 -4.73 11.94
C ILE A 16 11.25 -3.44 11.12
N ILE A 17 10.26 -2.58 11.31
CA ILE A 17 10.13 -1.31 10.59
C ILE A 17 11.38 -0.45 10.80
N LEU A 18 11.79 -0.23 12.06
CA LEU A 18 12.98 0.55 12.35
C LEU A 18 14.26 -0.16 11.89
N GLY A 19 14.33 -1.48 12.03
CA GLY A 19 15.48 -2.28 11.59
C GLY A 19 15.71 -2.18 10.08
N VAL A 20 14.67 -2.44 9.29
CA VAL A 20 14.70 -2.38 7.82
C VAL A 20 14.86 -0.93 7.36
N GLY A 21 14.06 0.00 7.90
CA GLY A 21 14.13 1.41 7.56
C GLY A 21 15.50 2.03 7.84
N LEU A 22 16.11 1.76 8.99
CA LEU A 22 17.47 2.24 9.31
C LEU A 22 18.54 1.56 8.46
N TRP A 23 18.39 0.28 8.14
CA TRP A 23 19.33 -0.44 7.28
C TRP A 23 19.35 0.12 5.86
N ILE A 24 18.16 0.35 5.28
CA ILE A 24 18.00 0.98 3.96
C ILE A 24 18.47 2.43 4.00
N ALA A 25 18.07 3.21 5.01
CA ALA A 25 18.52 4.60 5.16
C ALA A 25 20.05 4.72 5.27
N ARG A 26 20.73 3.78 5.97
CA ARG A 26 22.19 3.74 6.06
C ARG A 26 22.87 3.33 4.75
N ARG A 27 22.24 2.43 3.98
CA ARG A 27 22.73 2.01 2.66
C ARG A 27 22.61 3.15 1.65
N GLU A 28 21.47 3.83 1.65
CA GLU A 28 21.15 4.94 0.75
C GLU A 28 21.83 6.26 1.14
N ALA A 29 22.22 6.46 2.41
CA ALA A 29 23.03 7.62 2.82
C ALA A 29 24.38 7.70 2.08
N LYS A 30 24.85 6.60 1.49
CA LYS A 30 26.08 6.54 0.69
C LYS A 30 25.85 6.89 -0.80
N HIS A 31 24.60 7.05 -1.23
CA HIS A 31 24.24 7.36 -2.60
C HIS A 31 23.66 8.79 -2.71
N PRO A 32 24.03 9.56 -3.74
CA PRO A 32 23.48 10.90 -3.93
C PRO A 32 21.99 10.82 -4.25
N LYS A 33 21.16 11.49 -3.44
CA LYS A 33 19.71 11.57 -3.65
C LYS A 33 19.42 12.27 -4.99
N ARG A 34 18.70 11.59 -5.89
CA ARG A 34 18.24 12.16 -7.16
C ARG A 34 16.79 12.65 -7.02
N GLU A 35 16.38 13.55 -7.92
CA GLU A 35 14.99 14.00 -7.97
C GLU A 35 14.07 12.84 -8.37
N GLY A 36 12.91 12.71 -7.71
CA GLY A 36 11.95 11.62 -7.95
C GLY A 36 12.32 10.27 -7.28
N ASP A 37 13.45 10.18 -6.59
CA ASP A 37 13.93 8.92 -6.00
C ASP A 37 13.01 8.40 -4.88
N PHE A 38 12.35 9.32 -4.17
CA PHE A 38 11.32 9.01 -3.17
C PHE A 38 10.10 8.30 -3.77
N ALA A 39 9.67 8.74 -4.97
CA ALA A 39 8.45 8.28 -5.63
C ALA A 39 8.69 7.19 -6.68
N LEU A 40 9.94 6.96 -7.12
CA LEU A 40 10.26 6.03 -8.20
C LEU A 40 11.34 5.00 -7.83
N ALA A 41 11.96 5.12 -6.66
CA ALA A 41 13.05 4.25 -6.22
C ALA A 41 14.17 4.08 -7.27
N GLY A 42 14.52 5.18 -7.94
CA GLY A 42 15.53 5.18 -9.01
C GLY A 42 15.17 4.34 -10.26
N ARG A 43 13.95 3.80 -10.34
CA ARG A 43 13.50 2.83 -11.37
C ARG A 43 14.34 1.55 -11.45
N ASP A 44 15.00 1.19 -10.34
CA ASP A 44 15.95 0.06 -10.29
C ASP A 44 15.40 -1.15 -9.48
N LEU A 45 14.10 -1.14 -9.17
CA LEU A 45 13.47 -2.23 -8.42
C LEU A 45 13.34 -3.51 -9.28
N PRO A 46 13.77 -4.67 -8.76
CA PRO A 46 13.66 -5.93 -9.50
C PRO A 46 12.20 -6.34 -9.68
N VAL A 47 11.91 -7.04 -10.78
CA VAL A 47 10.53 -7.40 -11.17
C VAL A 47 9.74 -8.14 -10.07
N PRO A 48 10.32 -9.14 -9.36
CA PRO A 48 9.58 -9.84 -8.30
C PRO A 48 9.16 -8.94 -7.16
N VAL A 49 10.01 -7.97 -6.78
CA VAL A 49 9.69 -6.99 -5.74
C VAL A 49 8.47 -6.18 -6.15
N VAL A 50 8.50 -5.58 -7.35
CA VAL A 50 7.39 -4.76 -7.86
C VAL A 50 6.08 -5.57 -7.92
N ALA A 51 6.15 -6.84 -8.32
CA ALA A 51 4.98 -7.71 -8.38
C ALA A 51 4.38 -7.96 -6.99
N ILE A 52 5.20 -8.25 -5.98
CA ILE A 52 4.76 -8.45 -4.60
C ILE A 52 4.17 -7.15 -4.04
N THR A 53 4.84 -6.00 -4.26
CA THR A 53 4.33 -4.68 -3.85
C THR A 53 2.94 -4.43 -4.40
N LEU A 54 2.75 -4.68 -5.69
CA LEU A 54 1.49 -4.44 -6.37
C LEU A 54 0.40 -5.37 -5.83
N ALA A 55 0.71 -6.64 -5.57
CA ALA A 55 -0.21 -7.56 -4.91
C ALA A 55 -0.61 -7.08 -3.51
N LEU A 56 0.36 -6.66 -2.69
CA LEU A 56 0.11 -6.14 -1.34
C LEU A 56 -0.68 -4.82 -1.35
N THR A 57 -0.48 -3.98 -2.36
CA THR A 57 -1.19 -2.70 -2.52
C THR A 57 -2.69 -2.90 -2.71
N VAL A 58 -3.08 -4.01 -3.35
CA VAL A 58 -4.49 -4.33 -3.58
C VAL A 58 -5.11 -5.10 -2.42
N LEU A 59 -4.28 -5.73 -1.57
CA LEU A 59 -4.69 -6.37 -0.33
C LEU A 59 -4.80 -5.33 0.81
N GLY A 60 -5.79 -4.45 0.70
CA GLY A 60 -6.13 -3.48 1.74
C GLY A 60 -7.09 -4.01 2.80
N THR A 61 -7.35 -3.21 3.84
CA THR A 61 -8.35 -3.43 4.89
C THR A 61 -9.70 -3.83 4.31
N ALA A 62 -10.16 -3.12 3.27
CA ALA A 62 -11.44 -3.40 2.63
C ALA A 62 -11.50 -4.83 2.07
N HIS A 63 -10.38 -5.32 1.54
CA HIS A 63 -10.27 -6.67 0.99
C HIS A 63 -10.23 -7.70 2.12
N ILE A 64 -9.42 -7.48 3.15
CA ILE A 64 -9.25 -8.43 4.28
C ILE A 64 -10.56 -8.58 5.05
N LEU A 65 -11.12 -7.46 5.53
CA LEU A 65 -12.35 -7.48 6.32
C LEU A 65 -13.55 -7.92 5.47
N GLY A 66 -13.61 -7.51 4.20
CA GLY A 66 -14.65 -7.95 3.27
C GLY A 66 -14.62 -9.45 3.01
N VAL A 67 -13.43 -10.05 2.87
CA VAL A 67 -13.30 -11.51 2.71
C VAL A 67 -13.69 -12.25 3.98
N PHE A 68 -13.39 -11.72 5.17
CA PHE A 68 -13.85 -12.31 6.43
C PHE A 68 -15.37 -12.33 6.53
N GLU A 69 -16.03 -11.23 6.18
CA GLU A 69 -17.49 -11.16 6.14
C GLU A 69 -18.08 -12.13 5.11
N MET A 70 -17.53 -12.16 3.90
CA MET A 70 -17.96 -13.09 2.85
C MET A 70 -17.76 -14.55 3.25
N ALA A 71 -16.65 -14.89 3.90
CA ALA A 71 -16.40 -16.23 4.40
C ALA A 71 -17.37 -16.62 5.53
N TRP A 72 -17.77 -15.65 6.36
CA TRP A 72 -18.77 -15.88 7.41
C TRP A 72 -20.16 -16.17 6.82
N VAL A 73 -20.55 -15.44 5.77
CA VAL A 73 -21.89 -15.57 5.16
C VAL A 73 -21.98 -16.74 4.16
N PHE A 74 -20.97 -16.89 3.29
CA PHE A 74 -20.98 -17.84 2.17
C PHE A 74 -20.04 -19.04 2.38
N GLY A 75 -19.29 -19.09 3.47
CA GLY A 75 -18.36 -20.18 3.76
C GLY A 75 -17.20 -20.24 2.77
N ALA A 76 -16.78 -21.47 2.43
CA ALA A 76 -15.64 -21.72 1.55
C ALA A 76 -15.78 -21.14 0.13
N ALA A 77 -17.00 -20.80 -0.30
CA ALA A 77 -17.22 -20.17 -1.61
C ALA A 77 -16.54 -18.79 -1.74
N ALA A 78 -16.26 -18.10 -0.63
CA ALA A 78 -15.54 -16.82 -0.62
C ALA A 78 -14.11 -16.93 -1.20
N VAL A 79 -13.51 -18.13 -1.19
CA VAL A 79 -12.17 -18.37 -1.78
C VAL A 79 -12.15 -18.07 -3.28
N TRP A 80 -13.27 -18.28 -3.98
CA TRP A 80 -13.35 -18.03 -5.42
C TRP A 80 -13.10 -16.56 -5.77
N PHE A 81 -13.56 -15.64 -4.91
CA PHE A 81 -13.29 -14.21 -5.06
C PHE A 81 -11.79 -13.90 -5.03
N SER A 82 -11.07 -14.51 -4.09
CA SER A 82 -9.61 -14.35 -3.98
C SER A 82 -8.87 -14.91 -5.19
N ILE A 83 -9.26 -16.09 -5.68
CA ILE A 83 -8.65 -16.71 -6.87
C ILE A 83 -8.89 -15.85 -8.12
N ALA A 84 -10.14 -15.43 -8.36
CA ALA A 84 -10.47 -14.59 -9.50
C ALA A 84 -9.70 -13.26 -9.49
N HIS A 85 -9.52 -12.68 -8.30
CA HIS A 85 -8.77 -11.44 -8.12
C HIS A 85 -7.28 -11.60 -8.44
N VAL A 86 -6.65 -12.68 -7.98
CA VAL A 86 -5.24 -12.98 -8.32
C VAL A 86 -5.06 -13.16 -9.82
N ILE A 87 -5.96 -13.89 -10.49
CA ILE A 87 -5.91 -14.09 -11.94
C ILE A 87 -6.02 -12.75 -12.66
N LEU A 88 -6.97 -11.90 -12.28
CA LEU A 88 -7.13 -10.56 -12.84
C LEU A 88 -5.85 -9.73 -12.70
N LEU A 89 -5.26 -9.71 -11.51
CA LEU A 89 -4.05 -8.94 -11.22
C LEU A 89 -2.86 -9.41 -12.07
N VAL A 90 -2.67 -10.72 -12.22
CA VAL A 90 -1.63 -11.30 -13.09
C VAL A 90 -1.86 -10.90 -14.55
N LEU A 91 -3.09 -11.02 -15.06
CA LEU A 91 -3.42 -10.66 -16.44
C LEU A 91 -3.18 -9.18 -16.72
N VAL A 92 -3.59 -8.29 -15.82
CA VAL A 92 -3.38 -6.85 -15.96
C VAL A 92 -1.88 -6.53 -15.92
N CYS A 93 -1.12 -7.12 -15.00
CA CYS A 93 0.32 -6.88 -14.90
C CYS A 93 1.09 -7.35 -16.14
N LEU A 94 0.76 -8.53 -16.66
CA LEU A 94 1.41 -9.07 -17.86
C LEU A 94 1.05 -8.29 -19.12
N SER A 95 -0.22 -7.89 -19.27
CA SER A 95 -0.69 -7.15 -20.45
C SER A 95 -0.22 -5.69 -20.48
N THR A 96 -0.31 -4.98 -19.36
CA THR A 96 -0.02 -3.53 -19.30
C THR A 96 1.40 -3.21 -18.86
N GLY A 97 2.06 -4.11 -18.11
CA GLY A 97 3.35 -3.84 -17.48
C GLY A 97 4.48 -3.54 -18.46
N LEU A 98 4.52 -4.22 -19.62
CA LEU A 98 5.52 -3.95 -20.66
C LEU A 98 5.36 -2.55 -21.26
N TRP A 99 4.12 -2.12 -21.51
CA TRP A 99 3.84 -0.83 -22.12
C TRP A 99 4.10 0.32 -21.17
N VAL A 100 3.64 0.21 -19.91
CA VAL A 100 3.88 1.21 -18.87
C VAL A 100 5.38 1.42 -18.62
N ARG A 101 6.18 0.34 -18.61
CA ARG A 101 7.65 0.43 -18.47
C ARG A 101 8.33 1.11 -19.64
N ARG A 102 7.86 0.89 -20.88
CA ARG A 102 8.44 1.50 -22.08
C ARG A 102 8.13 2.99 -22.21
N LEU A 103 6.95 3.42 -21.77
CA LEU A 103 6.55 4.82 -21.85
C LEU A 103 7.29 5.72 -20.85
N GLY A 104 7.86 5.14 -19.78
CA GLY A 104 8.65 5.89 -18.81
C GLY A 104 7.86 6.98 -18.08
N LEU A 105 6.54 6.84 -18.00
CA LEU A 105 5.64 7.77 -17.32
C LEU A 105 5.70 7.56 -15.81
N THR A 106 5.33 8.60 -15.08
CA THR A 106 5.36 8.59 -13.61
C THR A 106 3.98 8.39 -13.01
N THR A 107 2.91 8.77 -13.73
CA THR A 107 1.54 8.67 -13.23
C THR A 107 0.57 8.15 -14.29
N VAL A 108 -0.52 7.53 -13.85
CA VAL A 108 -1.60 7.07 -14.75
C VAL A 108 -2.27 8.23 -15.52
N PRO A 109 -2.55 9.40 -14.91
CA PRO A 109 -3.10 10.54 -15.64
C PRO A 109 -2.21 11.05 -16.79
N GLU A 110 -0.89 10.86 -16.74
CA GLU A 110 0.00 11.20 -17.86
C GLU A 110 -0.25 10.32 -19.08
N ILE A 111 -0.62 9.06 -18.88
CA ILE A 111 -1.04 8.19 -19.99
C ILE A 111 -2.25 8.79 -20.70
N LEU A 112 -3.22 9.26 -19.92
CA LEU A 112 -4.45 9.84 -20.46
C LEU A 112 -4.24 11.22 -21.07
N ASP A 113 -3.24 11.97 -20.61
CA ASP A 113 -2.79 13.22 -21.23
C ASP A 113 -2.33 12.98 -22.68
N MET A 114 -1.55 11.94 -22.91
CA MET A 114 -1.06 11.60 -24.25
C MET A 114 -2.19 11.18 -25.21
N LEU A 115 -3.26 10.60 -24.68
CA LEU A 115 -4.38 10.06 -25.48
C LEU A 115 -5.50 11.08 -25.70
N TYR A 116 -5.80 11.90 -24.69
CA TYR A 116 -7.00 12.75 -24.64
C TYR A 116 -6.72 14.21 -24.26
N GLY A 117 -5.45 14.56 -24.02
CA GLY A 117 -5.01 15.91 -23.69
C GLY A 117 -5.20 16.33 -22.24
N ARG A 118 -4.78 17.57 -21.98
CA ARG A 118 -4.56 18.12 -20.63
C ARG A 118 -5.81 18.25 -19.77
N GLY A 119 -6.97 18.50 -20.40
CA GLY A 119 -8.26 18.58 -19.71
C GLY A 119 -8.61 17.26 -19.01
N THR A 120 -8.44 16.14 -19.73
CA THR A 120 -8.68 14.79 -19.22
C THR A 120 -7.70 14.44 -18.09
N ARG A 121 -6.41 14.80 -18.25
CA ARG A 121 -5.40 14.61 -17.19
C ARG A 121 -5.83 15.27 -15.89
N LEU A 122 -6.29 16.51 -15.93
CA LEU A 122 -6.68 17.25 -14.72
C LEU A 122 -7.90 16.61 -14.06
N LEU A 123 -8.93 16.28 -14.84
CA LEU A 123 -10.13 15.63 -14.32
C LEU A 123 -9.81 14.31 -13.64
N VAL A 124 -9.02 13.45 -14.29
CA VAL A 124 -8.66 12.14 -13.73
C VAL A 124 -7.76 12.30 -12.50
N SER A 125 -6.82 13.24 -12.50
CA SER A 125 -5.98 13.51 -11.33
C SER A 125 -6.80 13.94 -10.11
N CYS A 126 -7.78 14.83 -10.29
CA CYS A 126 -8.70 15.26 -9.23
C CYS A 126 -9.54 14.10 -8.69
N THR A 127 -10.09 13.27 -9.59
CA THR A 127 -10.87 12.09 -9.20
C THR A 127 -10.00 11.07 -8.44
N MET A 128 -8.79 10.78 -8.92
CA MET A 128 -7.86 9.87 -8.26
C MET A 128 -7.47 10.36 -6.86
N ALA A 129 -7.26 11.66 -6.67
CA ALA A 129 -7.00 12.22 -5.35
C ALA A 129 -8.14 11.96 -4.36
N GLY A 130 -9.40 12.11 -4.81
CA GLY A 130 -10.57 11.78 -4.01
C GLY A 130 -10.68 10.28 -3.67
N VAL A 131 -10.37 9.41 -4.63
CA VAL A 131 -10.37 7.95 -4.41
C VAL A 131 -9.29 7.56 -3.39
N ILE A 132 -8.07 8.10 -3.51
CA ILE A 132 -6.97 7.83 -2.57
C ILE A 132 -7.35 8.28 -1.15
N PHE A 133 -8.01 9.43 -1.01
CA PHE A 133 -8.50 9.89 0.28
C PHE A 133 -9.53 8.94 0.89
N GLY A 134 -10.46 8.44 0.07
CA GLY A 134 -11.44 7.44 0.48
C GLY A 134 -10.80 6.13 0.94
N ILE A 135 -9.84 5.61 0.17
CA ILE A 135 -9.09 4.39 0.51
C ILE A 135 -8.34 4.60 1.83
N LEU A 136 -7.59 5.69 1.98
CA LEU A 136 -6.84 6.00 3.20
C LEU A 136 -7.76 6.06 4.43
N THR A 137 -8.96 6.61 4.26
CA THR A 137 -9.98 6.68 5.33
C THR A 137 -10.47 5.28 5.74
N ILE A 138 -10.60 4.35 4.80
CA ILE A 138 -10.99 2.95 5.10
C ILE A 138 -9.82 2.20 5.74
N GLU A 139 -8.60 2.37 5.25
CA GLU A 139 -7.41 1.71 5.80
C GLU A 139 -7.14 2.14 7.25
N THR A 140 -7.24 3.45 7.52
CA THR A 140 -7.07 3.99 8.89
C THR A 140 -8.16 3.50 9.84
N GLN A 141 -9.40 3.35 9.36
CA GLN A 141 -10.48 2.73 10.13
C GLN A 141 -10.20 1.25 10.42
N GLY A 142 -9.69 0.51 9.44
CA GLY A 142 -9.27 -0.89 9.61
C GLY A 142 -8.29 -1.08 10.75
N ILE A 143 -7.21 -0.29 10.72
CA ILE A 143 -6.20 -0.29 11.79
C ILE A 143 -6.85 0.04 13.13
N GLY A 144 -7.72 1.05 13.17
CA GLY A 144 -8.48 1.42 14.38
C GLY A 144 -9.34 0.30 14.94
N ILE A 145 -10.04 -0.45 14.08
CA ILE A 145 -10.89 -1.61 14.45
C ILE A 145 -10.02 -2.74 15.01
N ILE A 146 -8.90 -3.06 14.36
CA ILE A 146 -7.98 -4.11 14.81
C ILE A 146 -7.43 -3.76 16.19
N ILE A 147 -6.88 -2.54 16.37
CA ILE A 147 -6.36 -2.09 17.65
C ILE A 147 -7.45 -2.08 18.73
N SER A 148 -8.66 -1.59 18.40
CA SER A 148 -9.80 -1.55 19.31
C SER A 148 -10.20 -2.95 19.78
N SER A 149 -10.29 -3.92 18.87
CA SER A 149 -10.67 -5.30 19.21
C SER A 149 -9.65 -6.02 20.11
N MET A 150 -8.37 -5.66 20.01
CA MET A 150 -7.31 -6.26 20.83
C MET A 150 -7.12 -5.56 22.20
N THR A 151 -7.30 -4.24 22.25
CA THR A 151 -6.97 -3.42 23.44
C THR A 151 -8.18 -2.94 24.24
N GLY A 152 -9.37 -2.92 23.62
CA GLY A 152 -10.53 -2.21 24.14
C GLY A 152 -10.44 -0.68 23.99
N TRP A 153 -9.44 -0.15 23.27
CA TRP A 153 -9.37 1.29 22.97
C TRP A 153 -10.50 1.72 22.04
N THR A 154 -10.80 3.02 22.06
CA THR A 154 -11.69 3.61 21.07
C THR A 154 -11.04 3.55 19.68
N ILE A 155 -11.86 3.29 18.65
CA ILE A 155 -11.40 3.23 17.24
C ILE A 155 -10.66 4.52 16.85
N LYS A 156 -11.13 5.68 17.34
CA LYS A 156 -10.49 6.98 17.13
C LYS A 156 -9.03 6.99 17.57
N ASN A 157 -8.73 6.50 18.76
CA ASN A 157 -7.37 6.49 19.30
C ASN A 157 -6.49 5.51 18.53
N GLY A 158 -7.02 4.33 18.18
CA GLY A 158 -6.31 3.35 17.36
C GLY A 158 -5.97 3.89 15.96
N ALA A 159 -6.91 4.55 15.30
CA ALA A 159 -6.71 5.13 13.98
C ALA A 159 -5.66 6.27 13.99
N VAL A 160 -5.67 7.13 15.02
CA VAL A 160 -4.68 8.21 15.15
C VAL A 160 -3.27 7.66 15.33
N VAL A 161 -3.08 6.69 16.25
CA VAL A 161 -1.75 6.11 16.51
C VAL A 161 -1.26 5.34 15.29
N GLY A 162 -2.12 4.51 14.68
CA GLY A 162 -1.80 3.78 13.45
C GLY A 162 -1.43 4.68 12.29
N GLY A 163 -2.19 5.77 12.08
CA GLY A 163 -1.91 6.77 11.06
C GLY A 163 -0.58 7.49 11.27
N ILE A 164 -0.26 7.89 12.52
CA ILE A 164 1.02 8.50 12.84
C ILE A 164 2.17 7.54 12.52
N LEU A 165 2.08 6.28 12.96
CA LEU A 165 3.11 5.27 12.68
C LEU A 165 3.29 5.04 11.17
N GLY A 166 2.18 4.93 10.42
CA GLY A 166 2.21 4.79 8.96
C GLY A 166 2.83 5.99 8.24
N ILE A 167 2.59 7.21 8.71
CA ILE A 167 3.24 8.42 8.15
C ILE A 167 4.74 8.41 8.44
N PHE A 168 5.13 8.14 9.69
CA PHE A 168 6.54 8.07 10.06
C PHE A 168 7.30 7.03 9.23
N TYR A 169 6.66 5.88 9.01
CA TYR A 169 7.18 4.81 8.16
C TYR A 169 7.48 5.29 6.74
N VAL A 170 6.47 5.83 6.06
CA VAL A 170 6.60 6.28 4.67
C VAL A 170 7.62 7.43 4.53
N VAL A 171 7.64 8.37 5.48
CA VAL A 171 8.56 9.51 5.46
C VAL A 171 10.03 9.07 5.58
N LEU A 172 10.31 8.04 6.39
CA LEU A 172 11.68 7.59 6.62
C LEU A 172 12.25 6.78 5.45
N ALA A 173 11.42 6.05 4.71
CA ALA A 173 11.89 5.01 3.80
C ALA A 173 11.50 5.19 2.32
N GLY A 174 10.37 5.85 2.01
CA GLY A 174 9.91 6.08 0.63
C GLY A 174 9.71 4.79 -0.19
N MET A 175 9.59 4.88 -1.53
CA MET A 175 9.39 3.67 -2.36
C MET A 175 10.59 2.71 -2.39
N LYS A 176 11.79 3.19 -2.02
CA LYS A 176 13.00 2.36 -1.93
C LYS A 176 12.95 1.35 -0.80
N GLU A 177 12.03 1.51 0.13
CA GLU A 177 11.83 0.52 1.18
C GLU A 177 11.50 -0.87 0.64
N ILE A 178 10.82 -0.90 -0.50
CA ILE A 178 10.11 -2.09 -0.93
C ILE A 178 11.05 -3.07 -1.65
N GLY A 179 12.25 -2.65 -2.10
CA GLY A 179 13.23 -3.52 -2.78
C GLY A 179 14.61 -3.54 -2.16
#